data_AF-A0A951UJJ2-F1
#
_entry.id   AF-A0A951UJJ2-F1
#
_cell.length_a   1.000
_cell.length_b   1.000
_cell.length_c   1.000
_cell.angle_alpha   90.00
_cell.angle_beta   90.00
_cell.angle_gamma   90.00
#
_symmetry.space_group_name_H-M   'P 1'
#
loop_
_entity.id
_entity.type
_entity.pdbx_description
1 polymer ?
#
loop_
_entity_poly.entity_id
_entity_poly.type
_entity_poly.pdbx_seq_one_letter_code
_entity_poly.pdbx_strand_id
1 'polypeptide(L)' 'MLLLNIEETRIYKDLERQTKLKAAARFLSMGYSISEVAKAVDLFVEEVATEVVNSQTHTEQDDRTK' A
#
# COMPACT_ATOMS: atom_id res chain seq x y z
N MET A 1 -18.49 17.01 -19.81
CA MET A 1 -18.75 16.34 -18.51
C MET A 1 -18.19 14.90 -18.51
N LEU A 2 -16.93 14.71 -18.93
CA LEU A 2 -16.29 13.38 -19.06
C LEU A 2 -15.00 13.26 -18.24
N LEU A 3 -14.34 14.39 -17.97
CA LEU A 3 -13.07 14.48 -17.22
C LEU A 3 -13.24 14.14 -15.73
N LEU A 4 -14.31 14.62 -15.10
CA LEU A 4 -14.64 14.33 -13.68
C LEU A 4 -14.74 12.82 -13.40
N ASN A 5 -15.34 12.05 -14.30
CA ASN A 5 -15.52 10.61 -14.11
C ASN A 5 -14.21 9.82 -14.22
N ILE A 6 -13.25 10.29 -15.03
CA ILE A 6 -11.95 9.62 -15.18
C ILE A 6 -11.08 9.85 -13.95
N GLU A 7 -11.12 11.06 -13.39
CA GLU A 7 -10.39 11.43 -12.18
C GLU A 7 -10.95 10.73 -10.95
N GLU A 8 -12.28 10.70 -10.74
CA GLU A 8 -12.88 9.92 -9.66
C GLU A 8 -12.50 8.45 -9.76
N THR A 9 -12.60 7.84 -10.94
CA THR A 9 -12.27 6.41 -11.12
C THR A 9 -10.80 6.11 -10.80
N ARG A 10 -9.88 7.05 -11.07
CA ARG A 10 -8.47 6.91 -10.70
C ARG A 10 -8.25 7.06 -9.19
N ILE A 11 -8.89 8.06 -8.57
CA ILE A 11 -8.81 8.29 -7.13
C ILE A 11 -9.33 7.09 -6.35
N TYR A 12 -10.47 6.52 -6.73
CA TYR A 12 -11.03 5.34 -6.06
C TYR A 12 -10.15 4.11 -6.23
N LYS A 13 -9.58 3.88 -7.42
CA LYS A 13 -8.64 2.78 -7.66
C LYS A 13 -7.36 2.93 -6.84
N ASP A 14 -6.87 4.15 -6.68
CA ASP A 14 -5.68 4.43 -5.89
C ASP A 14 -5.95 4.26 -4.39
N LEU A 15 -7.09 4.73 -3.88
CA LEU A 15 -7.50 4.54 -2.49
C LEU A 15 -7.69 3.05 -2.13
N GLU A 16 -8.31 2.28 -3.03
CA GLU A 16 -8.47 0.83 -2.85
C GLU A 16 -7.10 0.14 -2.80
N ARG A 17 -6.20 0.50 -3.73
CA ARG A 17 -4.83 -0.03 -3.77
C ARG A 17 -4.05 0.32 -2.51
N GLN A 18 -4.10 1.56 -2.04
CA GLN A 18 -3.46 1.98 -0.79
C GLN A 18 -4.01 1.23 0.42
N THR A 19 -5.33 0.98 0.47
CA THR A 19 -5.96 0.23 1.56
C THR A 19 -5.46 -1.23 1.59
N LYS A 20 -5.39 -1.88 0.43
CA LYS A 20 -4.86 -3.25 0.27
C LYS A 20 -3.40 -3.33 0.70
N LEU A 21 -2.58 -2.37 0.29
CA LEU A 21 -1.17 -2.28 0.67
C LEU A 21 -0.97 -2.09 2.19
N LYS A 22 -1.76 -1.20 2.81
CA LYS A 22 -1.71 -0.98 4.27
C LYS A 22 -2.15 -2.22 5.06
N ALA A 23 -3.15 -2.94 4.58
CA ALA A 23 -3.55 -4.22 5.15
C ALA A 23 -2.43 -5.26 5.00
N ALA A 24 -1.80 -5.33 3.83
CA ALA A 24 -0.68 -6.24 3.56
C ALA A 24 0.50 -6.00 4.50
N ALA A 25 0.92 -4.74 4.68
CA ALA A 25 1.98 -4.38 5.62
C ALA A 25 1.66 -4.82 7.06
N ARG A 26 0.40 -4.68 7.49
CA ARG A 26 -0.04 -5.14 8.81
C ARG A 26 0.01 -6.66 8.93
N PHE A 27 -0.43 -7.42 7.92
CA PHE A 27 -0.31 -8.88 7.96
C PHE A 27 1.15 -9.33 7.99
N LEU A 28 2.02 -8.68 7.23
CA LEU A 28 3.45 -8.96 7.28
C LEU A 28 4.06 -8.67 8.65
N SER A 29 3.68 -7.57 9.31
CA SER A 29 4.14 -7.27 10.68
C SER A 29 3.67 -8.29 11.73
N MET A 30 2.58 -9.01 11.45
CA MET A 30 2.08 -10.09 12.31
C MET A 30 2.77 -11.44 12.03
N GLY A 31 3.71 -11.50 11.08
CA GLY A 31 4.49 -12.69 10.76
C GLY A 31 3.89 -13.59 9.67
N TYR A 32 2.86 -13.13 8.95
CA TYR A 32 2.32 -13.87 7.81
C TYR A 32 3.28 -13.84 6.61
N SER A 33 3.24 -14.88 5.78
CA SER A 33 4.07 -14.97 4.57
C SER A 33 3.65 -13.95 3.52
N ILE A 34 4.61 -13.27 2.90
CA ILE A 34 4.35 -12.31 1.81
C ILE A 34 3.56 -12.91 0.65
N SER A 35 3.80 -14.18 0.34
CA SER A 35 3.08 -14.90 -0.73
C SER A 35 1.61 -15.17 -0.38
N GLU A 36 1.29 -15.36 0.89
CA GLU A 36 -0.08 -15.56 1.37
C GLU A 36 -0.82 -14.22 1.44
N VAL A 37 -0.13 -13.19 1.95
CA VAL A 37 -0.65 -11.84 2.04
C VAL A 37 -0.96 -11.29 0.65
N ALA A 38 -0.04 -11.38 -0.30
CA ALA A 38 -0.22 -10.92 -1.67
C ALA A 38 -1.46 -11.54 -2.35
N LYS A 39 -1.69 -12.85 -2.13
CA LYS A 39 -2.90 -13.54 -2.60
C LYS A 39 -4.17 -13.04 -1.91
N ALA A 40 -4.12 -12.79 -0.60
CA ALA A 40 -5.28 -12.37 0.18
C ALA A 40 -5.72 -10.93 -0.17
N VAL A 41 -4.79 -10.05 -0.49
CA VAL A 41 -5.08 -8.65 -0.88
C VAL A 41 -5.21 -8.43 -2.38
N ASP A 42 -5.07 -9.49 -3.19
CA ASP A 42 -5.08 -9.45 -4.66
C ASP A 42 -4.10 -8.41 -5.23
N LEU A 43 -2.84 -8.48 -4.76
CA LEU A 43 -1.73 -7.65 -5.21
C LEU A 43 -0.53 -8.51 -5.60
N PHE A 44 0.35 -7.98 -6.45
CA PHE A 44 1.60 -8.67 -6.76
C PHE A 44 2.56 -8.65 -5.57
N VAL A 45 3.33 -9.73 -5.42
CA VAL A 45 4.36 -9.85 -4.36
C VAL A 45 5.36 -8.70 -4.42
N GLU A 46 5.74 -8.28 -5.64
CA GLU A 46 6.66 -7.15 -5.87
C GLU A 46 6.10 -5.81 -5.35
N GLU A 47 4.81 -5.56 -5.55
CA GLU A 47 4.14 -4.36 -5.07
C GLU A 47 4.08 -4.34 -3.54
N VAL A 48 3.74 -5.47 -2.93
CA VAL A 48 3.71 -5.62 -1.47
C VAL A 48 5.11 -5.46 -0.87
N ALA A 49 6.13 -6.04 -1.50
CA ALA A 49 7.51 -5.93 -1.04
C ALA A 49 8.03 -4.48 -1.10
N THR A 50 7.72 -3.76 -2.19
CA THR A 50 8.14 -2.37 -2.38
C THR A 50 7.52 -1.45 -1.33
N GLU A 51 6.24 -1.62 -1.05
CA GLU A 51 5.55 -0.80 -0.04
C GLU A 51 6.08 -1.06 1.37
N VAL A 52 6.39 -2.31 1.72
CA VAL A 52 6.96 -2.65 3.03
C VAL A 52 8.31 -1.98 3.23
N VAL A 53 9.17 -2.02 2.20
CA VAL A 53 10.47 -1.34 2.23
C VAL A 53 10.31 0.18 2.38
N ASN A 54 9.35 0.78 1.66
CA ASN A 54 9.06 2.21 1.78
C ASN A 54 8.39 2.61 3.11
N SER A 55 7.58 1.72 3.69
CA SER A 55 6.93 1.94 4.99
C SER A 55 7.94 1.89 6.15
N GLN A 56 9.04 1.14 6.00
CA GLN A 56 10.13 1.08 6.98
C GLN A 56 11.04 2.31 6.93
N THR A 57 11.18 2.98 5.78
CA THR A 57 11.98 4.20 5.65
C THR A 57 11.23 5.46 6.09
N HIS A 58 9.90 5.45 6.06
CA HIS A 58 9.09 6.61 6.45
C HIS A 58 8.96 6.84 7.96
N THR A 59 9.43 5.92 8.81
CA THR A 59 9.50 6.10 10.27
C THR A 59 10.70 6.94 10.74
N GLU A 60 11.66 7.27 9.87
CA GLU A 60 12.85 8.06 10.24
C GLU A 60 12.83 9.52 9.76
N GLN A 61 11.81 9.95 9.01
CA GLN A 61 11.81 11.29 8.39
C GLN A 61 10.98 12.37 9.10
N ASP A 62 10.34 12.05 10.23
CA ASP A 62 9.43 12.97 10.93
C ASP A 62 9.97 13.52 12.27
N ASP A 63 11.31 13.52 12.46
CA ASP A 63 11.93 14.12 13.67
C ASP A 63 13.12 15.05 13.35
N ARG A 64 13.10 15.69 12.17
CA ARG A 64 14.04 16.76 11.82
C ARG A 64 13.32 18.05 11.45
N THR A 65 12.60 18.62 12.42
CA THR A 65 12.30 20.05 12.41
C THR A 65 12.38 20.59 13.84
N LYS A 66 13.59 20.94 14.26
CA LYS A 66 13.86 21.92 15.31
C LYS A 66 14.48 23.15 14.68
#